data_AF-A0A150NVJ0-F1
#
_entry.id   AF-A0A150NVJ0-F1
#
_cell.length_a   1.000
_cell.length_b   1.000
_cell.length_c   1.000
_cell.angle_alpha   90.00
_cell.angle_beta   90.00
_cell.angle_gamma   90.00
#
_symmetry.space_group_name_H-M   'P 1'
#
loop_
_entity.id
_entity.type
_entity.pdbx_description
1 polymer ?
#
loop_
_entity_poly.entity_id
_entity_poly.type
_entity_poly.pdbx_seq_one_letter_code
_entity_poly.pdbx_strand_id
1 'polypeptide(L)' 'MPIETMIDLINTQLESGGSYKVNSQDLKGTGRMGLPSYAMPDSNLYMMEIDDSSLATAKSAIQDVMEGR' A
#
# COMPACT_ATOMS: atom_id res chain seq x y z
N MET A 1 11.59 0.16 -13.12
CA MET A 1 11.81 1.62 -13.01
C MET A 1 12.88 1.98 -14.03
N PRO A 2 12.62 2.92 -14.96
CA PRO A 2 13.59 3.32 -15.97
C PRO A 2 14.83 3.98 -15.37
N ILE A 3 15.98 3.86 -16.05
CA ILE A 3 17.24 4.44 -15.59
C ILE A 3 17.18 5.97 -15.55
N GLU A 4 16.48 6.58 -16.50
CA GLU A 4 16.27 8.03 -16.56
C GLU A 4 15.56 8.54 -15.30
N THR A 5 14.48 7.85 -14.89
CA THR A 5 13.77 8.16 -13.64
C THR A 5 14.65 8.07 -12.40
N MET A 6 15.58 7.10 -12.36
CA MET A 6 16.51 6.99 -11.24
C MET A 6 17.48 8.17 -11.17
N ILE A 7 18.02 8.58 -12.32
CA ILE A 7 18.96 9.71 -12.42
C ILE A 7 18.27 11.01 -11.96
N ASP A 8 17.04 11.26 -12.39
CA ASP A 8 16.29 12.46 -12.04
C ASP A 8 15.99 12.55 -10.54
N LEU A 9 15.57 11.43 -9.92
CA LEU A 9 15.31 11.36 -8.49
C LEU A 9 16.58 11.62 -7.67
N ILE A 10 17.71 11.05 -8.08
CA ILE A 10 19.00 11.21 -7.40
C ILE A 10 19.48 12.66 -7.48
N ASN A 11 19.49 13.25 -8.67
CA ASN A 11 19.97 14.62 -8.86
C ASN A 11 19.11 15.64 -8.13
N THR A 12 17.78 15.50 -8.19
CA THR A 12 16.84 16.36 -7.46
C THR A 12 17.08 16.30 -5.94
N GLN A 13 17.36 15.11 -5.41
CA GLN A 13 17.64 14.92 -4.00
C GLN A 13 19.03 15.48 -3.59
N LEU A 14 20.04 15.35 -4.44
CA LEU A 14 21.38 15.92 -4.21
C LEU A 14 21.35 17.46 -4.16
N GLU A 15 20.51 18.10 -4.99
CA GLU A 15 20.36 19.56 -5.02
C GLU A 15 19.54 20.10 -3.84
N SER A 16 18.43 19.44 -3.49
CA SER A 16 17.52 19.91 -2.43
C SER A 16 17.93 19.54 -1.02
N GLY A 17 18.59 18.38 -0.82
CA GLY A 17 19.13 17.91 0.46
C GLY A 17 18.11 17.61 1.57
N GLY A 18 16.81 17.74 1.31
CA GLY A 18 15.74 17.59 2.31
C GLY A 18 15.41 16.14 2.65
N SER A 19 14.97 15.84 3.87
CA SER A 19 14.49 14.49 4.22
C SER A 19 13.00 14.33 3.94
N TYR A 20 12.59 13.12 3.55
CA TYR A 20 11.17 12.77 3.44
C TYR A 20 10.63 12.33 4.80
N LYS A 21 9.47 12.87 5.20
CA LYS A 21 8.70 12.35 6.32
C LYS A 21 7.94 11.10 5.86
N VAL A 22 8.17 9.98 6.54
CA VAL A 22 7.52 8.70 6.22
C VAL A 22 6.42 8.43 7.24
N ASN A 23 5.20 8.19 6.74
CA ASN A 23 4.09 7.67 7.52
C ASN A 23 3.77 6.23 7.04
N SER A 24 3.28 5.38 7.92
CA SER A 24 2.91 4.00 7.59
C SER A 24 1.48 3.71 7.98
N GLN A 25 0.79 2.91 7.17
CA GLN A 25 -0.56 2.42 7.43
C GLN A 25 -0.67 0.97 6.98
N ASP A 26 -1.63 0.24 7.53
CA ASP A 26 -1.87 -1.16 7.19
C ASP A 26 -3.36 -1.46 7.03
N LEU A 27 -3.69 -2.32 6.06
CA LEU A 27 -5.06 -2.71 5.75
C LEU A 27 -5.53 -3.76 6.76
N LYS A 28 -6.64 -3.45 7.45
CA LYS A 28 -7.23 -4.31 8.47
C LYS A 28 -8.31 -5.22 7.87
N GLY A 29 -8.62 -6.28 8.62
CA GLY A 29 -9.64 -7.23 8.28
C GLY A 29 -9.81 -8.29 9.35
N THR A 30 -10.71 -9.23 9.10
CA THR A 30 -10.98 -10.36 9.98
C THR A 30 -10.49 -11.65 9.34
N GLY A 31 -9.66 -12.40 10.05
CA GLY A 31 -9.20 -13.70 9.59
C GLY A 31 -10.29 -14.75 9.67
N ARG A 32 -10.48 -15.49 8.57
CA ARG A 32 -11.49 -16.54 8.44
C ARG A 32 -10.90 -17.77 7.75
N MET A 33 -11.31 -18.95 8.21
CA MET A 33 -11.02 -20.22 7.54
C MET A 33 -12.14 -20.57 6.55
N GLY A 34 -11.78 -21.20 5.44
CA GLY A 34 -12.75 -21.80 4.51
C GLY A 34 -13.37 -20.83 3.51
N LEU A 35 -12.75 -19.66 3.30
CA LEU A 35 -13.05 -18.86 2.13
C LEU A 35 -12.50 -19.57 0.88
N PRO A 36 -13.25 -19.61 -0.23
CA PRO A 36 -12.83 -20.33 -1.43
C PRO A 36 -11.62 -19.65 -2.05
N SER A 37 -10.50 -20.38 -2.13
CA SER A 37 -9.30 -19.91 -2.83
C SER A 37 -9.38 -20.25 -4.31
N TYR A 38 -9.26 -19.23 -5.17
CA TYR A 38 -9.29 -19.42 -6.63
C TYR A 38 -8.15 -20.33 -7.13
N ALA A 39 -6.97 -20.22 -6.52
CA ALA A 39 -5.80 -21.02 -6.90
C ALA A 39 -5.78 -22.41 -6.25
N MET A 40 -6.51 -22.60 -5.15
CA MET A 40 -6.53 -23.85 -4.37
C MET A 40 -7.97 -24.20 -3.94
N PRO A 41 -8.83 -24.62 -4.88
CA PRO A 41 -10.25 -24.83 -4.62
C PRO A 41 -10.53 -25.94 -3.60
N ASP A 42 -9.64 -26.93 -3.50
CA ASP A 42 -9.83 -28.10 -2.62
C ASP A 42 -9.23 -27.92 -1.20
N SER A 43 -8.66 -26.75 -0.89
CA SER A 43 -7.99 -26.49 0.39
C SER A 43 -8.71 -25.44 1.22
N ASN A 44 -8.90 -25.73 2.51
CA ASN A 44 -9.43 -24.77 3.48
C ASN A 44 -8.30 -23.87 3.99
N LEU A 45 -8.15 -22.71 3.35
CA LEU A 45 -7.11 -21.74 3.71
C LEU A 45 -7.61 -20.73 4.75
N TYR A 46 -6.67 -20.20 5.52
CA TYR A 46 -6.87 -18.99 6.31
C TYR A 46 -6.71 -17.77 5.40
N MET A 47 -7.75 -16.95 5.32
CA MET A 47 -7.76 -15.73 4.52
C MET A 47 -8.27 -14.57 5.36
N MET A 48 -7.79 -13.36 5.08
CA MET A 48 -8.29 -12.15 5.72
C MET A 48 -9.42 -11.55 4.87
N GLU A 49 -10.62 -11.54 5.41
CA GLU A 49 -11.73 -10.76 4.86
C GLU A 49 -11.49 -9.29 5.21
N ILE A 50 -11.44 -8.43 4.19
CA ILE A 50 -11.05 -7.02 4.36
C ILE A 50 -12.15 -6.25 5.07
N ASP A 51 -11.75 -5.36 5.98
CA ASP A 51 -12.67 -4.38 6.58
C ASP A 51 -12.85 -3.19 5.63
N ASP A 52 -14.09 -2.93 5.20
CA ASP A 52 -14.40 -1.87 4.23
C ASP A 52 -14.06 -0.46 4.73
N SER A 53 -14.18 -0.22 6.05
CA SER A 53 -13.84 1.08 6.65
C SER A 53 -12.33 1.30 6.67
N SER A 54 -11.55 0.24 6.93
CA SER A 54 -10.09 0.27 6.83
C SER A 54 -9.65 0.47 5.39
N LEU A 55 -10.32 -0.17 4.42
CA LEU A 55 -10.06 0.03 3.01
C LEU A 55 -10.32 1.48 2.56
N ALA A 56 -11.45 2.06 2.98
CA ALA A 56 -11.78 3.45 2.67
C ALA A 56 -10.74 4.42 3.27
N THR A 57 -10.36 4.20 4.52
CA THR A 57 -9.33 5.00 5.21
C THR A 57 -7.98 4.91 4.48
N ALA A 58 -7.55 3.70 4.12
CA ALA A 58 -6.28 3.51 3.43
C ALA A 58 -6.25 4.21 2.06
N LYS A 59 -7.38 4.17 1.33
CA LYS A 59 -7.55 4.88 0.05
C LYS A 59 -7.48 6.40 0.23
N SER A 60 -8.19 6.95 1.22
CA SER A 60 -8.19 8.39 1.49
C SER A 60 -6.78 8.88 1.81
N ALA A 61 -6.07 8.20 2.71
CA ALA A 61 -4.72 8.59 3.09
C ALA A 61 -3.72 8.58 1.92
N ILE A 62 -3.86 7.65 0.97
CA ILE A 62 -3.06 7.66 -0.26
C ILE A 62 -3.39 8.90 -1.11
N GLN A 63 -4.68 9.21 -1.27
CA GLN A 63 -5.11 10.39 -2.03
C GLN A 63 -4.64 11.70 -1.37
N ASP A 64 -4.76 11.81 -0.05
CA ASP A 64 -4.34 13.00 0.70
C ASP A 64 -2.84 13.24 0.55
N VAL A 65 -2.01 12.19 0.63
CA VAL A 65 -0.55 12.31 0.41
C VAL A 65 -0.22 12.70 -1.04
N MET A 66 -0.94 12.17 -2.03
CA MET A 66 -0.74 12.53 -3.43
C MET A 66 -1.18 13.97 -3.75
N GLU A 67 -2.22 14.46 -3.07
CA GLU A 67 -2.77 15.80 -3.26
C GLU A 67 -2.12 16.85 -2.34
N GLY A 68 -1.24 16.44 -1.43
CA GLY A 68 -0.52 17.32 -0.51
C GLY A 68 -1.40 17.92 0.59
N ARG A 69 -2.41 17.17 1.03
CA ARG A 69 -3.32 17.56 2.13
C ARG A 69 -2.82 17.12 3.50
#